data_AF-A0A931IWV5-F1
#
_entry.id   AF-A0A931IWV5-F1
#
_cell.length_a   1.000
_cell.length_b   1.000
_cell.length_c   1.000
_cell.angle_alpha   90.00
_cell.angle_beta   90.00
_cell.angle_gamma   90.00
#
_symmetry.space_group_name_H-M   'P 1'
#
loop_
_entity.id
_entity.type
_entity.pdbx_description
1 polymer ?
#
loop_
_entity_poly.entity_id
_entity_poly.type
_entity_poly.pdbx_seq_one_letter_code
_entity_poly.pdbx_strand_id
1 'polypeptide(L)'
;MFTIRFLTAQQRAEPPLPQSVLRDALEIMLAFKCIAPGIVVEQDGARIAETRDGRLIHPQLDDHMEVALEQEHPPEISYSRAAQLLGAYRGAAAQLETAHRLEFPLLCTRLLALEATLLAHAARDGLDLDAQGYRSAQALIEETRDGTHLRLI
;
A
#
# COMPACT_ATOMS: atom_id res chain seq x y z
N MET A 1 8.26 23.70 -15.30
CA MET A 1 8.79 22.30 -15.36
C MET A 1 8.44 21.59 -14.06
N PHE A 2 7.95 20.35 -14.10
CA PHE A 2 7.60 19.61 -12.88
C PHE A 2 8.84 19.01 -12.21
N THR A 3 8.90 19.13 -10.89
CA THR A 3 9.95 18.57 -10.04
C THR A 3 9.28 17.75 -8.96
N ILE A 4 9.70 16.49 -8.80
CA ILE A 4 9.14 15.59 -7.78
C ILE A 4 10.21 15.26 -6.77
N ARG A 5 9.86 15.46 -5.49
CA ARG A 5 10.73 15.30 -4.33
C ARG A 5 10.10 14.34 -3.34
N PHE A 6 10.95 13.64 -2.60
CA PHE A 6 10.53 12.83 -1.47
C PHE A 6 10.81 13.55 -0.16
N LEU A 7 9.87 13.46 0.78
CA LEU A 7 9.98 13.98 2.12
C LEU A 7 10.35 12.85 3.06
N THR A 8 11.54 12.91 3.66
CA THR A 8 11.91 11.96 4.71
C THR A 8 10.91 12.01 5.87
N ALA A 9 10.98 11.04 6.79
CA ALA A 9 10.19 11.06 8.02
C ALA A 9 10.31 12.37 8.84
N GLN A 10 11.39 13.14 8.64
CA GLN A 10 11.61 14.45 9.27
C GLN A 10 11.17 15.63 8.39
N GLN A 11 10.31 15.40 7.37
CA GLN A 11 9.78 16.42 6.47
C GLN A 11 10.87 17.17 5.67
N ARG A 12 12.02 16.52 5.43
CA ARG A 12 13.11 17.09 4.64
C ARG A 12 13.01 16.59 3.21
N ALA A 13 13.08 17.52 2.25
CA ALA A 13 13.02 17.17 0.84
C ALA A 13 14.35 16.62 0.33
N GLU A 14 14.31 15.41 -0.23
CA GLU A 14 15.40 14.79 -0.95
C GLU A 14 15.59 15.42 -2.35
N PRO A 15 16.74 15.16 -3.01
CA PRO A 15 16.97 15.59 -4.37
C PRO A 15 15.86 15.11 -5.32
N PRO A 16 15.55 15.88 -6.37
CA PRO A 16 14.49 15.52 -7.28
C PRO A 16 14.82 14.25 -8.06
N LEU A 17 13.81 13.42 -8.27
CA LEU A 17 13.99 12.21 -9.06
C LEU A 17 14.23 12.51 -10.54
N PRO A 18 15.11 11.74 -11.21
CA PRO A 18 15.21 11.78 -12.66
C PRO A 18 13.90 11.32 -13.29
N GLN A 19 13.50 12.00 -14.37
CA GLN A 19 12.23 11.76 -15.06
C GLN A 19 12.07 10.30 -15.56
N SER A 20 13.19 9.64 -15.88
CA SER A 20 13.22 8.24 -16.31
C SER A 20 12.83 7.23 -15.23
N VAL A 21 12.97 7.59 -13.95
CA VAL A 21 12.67 6.72 -12.79
C VAL A 21 11.37 7.14 -12.11
N LEU A 22 10.77 8.24 -12.57
CA LEU A 22 9.66 8.89 -11.90
C LEU A 22 8.40 8.02 -11.90
N ARG A 23 8.09 7.41 -13.06
CA ARG A 23 6.91 6.55 -13.20
C ARG A 23 6.98 5.39 -12.21
N ASP A 24 8.10 4.67 -12.20
CA ASP A 24 8.28 3.48 -11.36
C ASP A 24 8.28 3.85 -9.88
N ALA A 25 8.89 4.98 -9.53
CA ALA A 25 8.89 5.46 -8.15
C ALA A 25 7.49 5.90 -7.67
N LEU A 26 6.72 6.61 -8.51
CA LEU A 26 5.34 6.96 -8.20
C LEU A 26 4.47 5.70 -8.06
N GLU A 27 4.66 4.70 -8.92
CA GLU A 27 3.93 3.43 -8.84
C GLU A 27 4.27 2.66 -7.55
N ILE A 28 5.56 2.56 -7.19
CA ILE A 28 6.01 1.96 -5.92
C ILE A 28 5.45 2.73 -4.72
N MET A 29 5.47 4.05 -4.72
CA MET A 29 5.03 4.82 -3.56
C MET A 29 3.52 4.86 -3.39
N LEU A 30 2.79 4.96 -4.51
CA LEU A 30 1.36 4.73 -4.52
C LEU A 30 1.05 3.29 -4.16
N ALA A 31 1.96 2.32 -4.38
CA ALA A 31 1.85 0.93 -3.96
C ALA A 31 2.18 0.65 -2.46
N PHE A 32 2.97 1.52 -1.81
CA PHE A 32 3.44 1.32 -0.43
C PHE A 32 3.12 2.53 0.47
N LYS A 33 1.88 3.02 0.37
CA LYS A 33 1.34 4.25 0.99
C LYS A 33 1.63 4.44 2.48
N CYS A 34 1.78 3.36 3.23
CA CYS A 34 2.02 3.36 4.68
C CYS A 34 3.51 3.23 5.06
N ILE A 35 4.40 3.05 4.08
CA ILE A 35 5.84 2.85 4.29
C ILE A 35 6.66 3.93 3.55
N ALA A 36 6.08 4.56 2.53
CA ALA A 36 6.78 5.50 1.68
C ALA A 36 6.93 6.90 2.36
N PRO A 37 8.10 7.55 2.20
CA PRO A 37 8.26 8.98 2.49
C PRO A 37 7.22 9.80 1.71
N GLY A 38 6.80 10.97 2.23
CA GLY A 38 5.81 11.81 1.53
C GLY A 38 6.31 12.24 0.15
N ILE A 39 5.44 12.45 -0.82
CA ILE A 39 5.76 12.95 -2.16
C ILE A 39 5.36 14.40 -2.21
N VAL A 40 6.18 15.25 -2.81
CA VAL A 40 5.80 16.62 -3.17
C VAL A 40 6.08 16.82 -4.65
N VAL A 41 5.07 17.31 -5.36
CA VAL A 41 5.17 17.76 -6.75
C VAL A 41 5.20 19.27 -6.75
N GLU A 42 6.28 19.82 -7.29
CA GLU A 42 6.48 21.25 -7.46
C GLU A 42 6.44 21.61 -8.95
N GLN A 43 5.78 22.72 -9.27
CA GLN A 43 5.85 23.36 -10.57
C GLN A 43 6.32 24.79 -10.36
N ASP A 44 7.44 25.16 -10.99
CA ASP A 44 8.00 26.51 -10.97
C ASP A 44 8.21 27.06 -9.54
N GLY A 45 8.56 26.17 -8.60
CA GLY A 45 8.80 26.48 -7.19
C GLY A 45 7.57 26.45 -6.29
N ALA A 46 6.37 26.27 -6.85
CA ALA A 46 5.13 26.13 -6.09
C ALA A 46 4.74 24.65 -5.92
N ARG A 47 4.31 24.24 -4.72
CA ARG A 47 3.74 22.91 -4.48
C ARG A 47 2.35 22.83 -5.07
N ILE A 48 2.13 21.86 -5.95
CA ILE A 48 0.86 21.64 -6.64
C ILE A 48 0.18 20.32 -6.24
N ALA A 49 0.94 19.37 -5.69
CA ALA A 49 0.40 18.15 -5.10
C ALA A 49 1.37 17.61 -4.04
N GLU A 50 0.83 16.94 -3.03
CA GLU A 50 1.63 16.16 -2.07
C GLU A 50 0.90 14.89 -1.66
N THR A 51 1.60 13.88 -1.14
CA THR A 51 0.93 12.72 -0.53
C THR A 51 0.78 12.89 0.97
N ARG A 52 -0.43 12.65 1.46
CA ARG A 52 -0.79 12.64 2.89
C ARG A 52 -1.67 11.43 3.18
N ASP A 53 -1.31 10.63 4.18
CA ASP A 53 -2.05 9.42 4.59
C ASP A 53 -2.39 8.49 3.41
N GLY A 54 -1.45 8.32 2.48
CA GLY A 54 -1.62 7.47 1.30
C GLY A 54 -2.51 8.04 0.18
N ARG A 55 -2.95 9.30 0.29
CA ARG A 55 -3.73 9.99 -0.72
C ARG A 55 -2.90 11.11 -1.36
N LEU A 56 -3.07 11.33 -2.65
CA LEU A 56 -2.54 12.52 -3.31
C LEU A 56 -3.51 13.66 -3.01
N ILE A 57 -3.02 14.72 -2.38
CA ILE A 57 -3.78 15.94 -2.09
C ILE A 57 -3.21 17.09 -2.91
N HIS A 58 -4.05 18.06 -3.21
CA HIS A 58 -3.67 19.26 -3.96
C HIS A 58 -3.75 20.47 -3.02
N PRO A 59 -2.62 20.98 -2.50
CA PRO A 59 -2.61 22.05 -1.49
C PRO A 59 -3.33 23.35 -1.90
N GLN A 60 -3.60 23.51 -3.19
CA GLN A 60 -4.23 24.68 -3.79
C GLN A 60 -5.74 24.50 -4.02
N LEU A 61 -6.24 23.27 -3.90
CA LEU A 61 -7.65 22.94 -3.99
C LEU A 61 -8.25 22.93 -2.58
N ASP A 62 -9.49 23.39 -2.46
CA ASP A 62 -10.29 23.14 -1.26
C ASP A 62 -10.97 21.76 -1.33
N ASP A 63 -11.50 21.29 -0.20
CA ASP A 63 -12.13 19.97 -0.09
C ASP A 63 -13.26 19.76 -1.11
N HIS A 64 -14.00 20.82 -1.46
CA HIS A 64 -15.08 20.74 -2.45
C HIS A 64 -14.54 20.53 -3.86
N MET A 65 -13.46 21.22 -4.21
CA MET A 65 -12.78 21.06 -5.49
C MET A 65 -12.10 19.70 -5.62
N GLU A 66 -11.49 19.18 -4.55
CA GLU A 66 -10.92 17.82 -4.55
C GLU A 66 -12.00 16.76 -4.80
N VAL A 67 -13.14 16.87 -4.11
CA VAL A 67 -14.28 15.96 -4.31
C VAL A 67 -14.84 16.06 -5.74
N ALA A 68 -14.94 17.26 -6.30
CA ALA A 68 -15.37 17.44 -7.69
C ALA A 68 -14.38 16.80 -8.67
N LEU A 69 -13.08 16.95 -8.44
CA LEU A 69 -12.04 16.35 -9.28
C LEU A 69 -12.06 14.81 -9.22
N GLU A 70 -12.23 14.23 -8.02
CA GLU A 70 -12.41 12.78 -7.84
C GLU A 70 -13.70 12.28 -8.53
N GLN A 71 -14.75 13.11 -8.65
CA GLN A 71 -15.98 12.74 -9.35
C GLN A 71 -15.85 12.82 -10.88
N GLU A 72 -15.14 13.82 -11.40
CA GLU A 72 -14.86 13.99 -12.82
C GLU A 72 -13.87 12.94 -13.35
N HIS A 73 -12.91 12.59 -12.51
CA HIS A 73 -11.89 11.58 -12.78
C HIS A 73 -11.91 10.53 -11.68
N PRO A 74 -12.96 9.69 -11.62
CA PRO A 74 -13.02 8.63 -10.63
C PRO A 74 -11.79 7.74 -10.80
N PRO A 75 -11.13 7.34 -9.70
CA PRO A 75 -10.06 6.37 -9.80
C PRO A 75 -10.59 5.17 -10.58
N GLU A 76 -9.82 4.70 -11.56
CA GLU A 76 -10.29 3.66 -12.47
C GLU A 76 -10.49 2.35 -11.67
N ILE A 77 -11.68 2.13 -11.13
CA ILE A 77 -12.05 0.90 -10.39
C ILE A 77 -12.32 -0.19 -11.42
N SER A 78 -11.30 -0.59 -12.17
CA SER A 78 -11.33 -1.88 -12.86
C SER A 78 -11.30 -2.93 -11.76
N TYR A 79 -12.28 -3.86 -11.73
CA TYR A 79 -12.43 -4.96 -10.74
C TYR A 79 -11.11 -5.26 -10.02
N SER A 80 -10.91 -4.60 -8.87
CA SER A 80 -9.55 -4.34 -8.40
C SER A 80 -8.82 -5.65 -8.24
N ARG A 81 -7.68 -5.79 -8.93
CA ARG A 81 -6.83 -6.98 -8.80
C ARG A 81 -6.49 -7.17 -7.32
N ALA A 82 -6.41 -6.07 -6.57
CA ALA A 82 -6.38 -6.01 -5.12
C ALA A 82 -7.52 -6.76 -4.41
N ALA A 83 -8.80 -6.55 -4.76
CA ALA A 83 -9.91 -7.25 -4.11
C ALA A 83 -9.87 -8.76 -4.34
N GLN A 84 -9.49 -9.20 -5.55
CA GLN A 84 -9.28 -10.62 -5.84
C GLN A 84 -8.13 -11.21 -5.00
N LEU A 85 -7.01 -10.48 -4.94
CA LEU A 85 -5.85 -10.88 -4.14
C LEU A 85 -6.15 -10.88 -2.65
N LEU A 86 -6.98 -9.96 -2.16
CA LEU A 86 -7.41 -9.89 -0.77
C LEU A 86 -8.22 -11.13 -0.39
N GLY A 87 -9.08 -11.61 -1.28
CA GLY A 87 -9.78 -12.89 -1.11
C GLY A 87 -8.81 -14.08 -1.02
N ALA A 88 -7.84 -14.14 -1.93
CA ALA A 88 -6.81 -15.18 -1.92
C ALA A 88 -5.91 -15.13 -0.67
N TYR A 89 -5.55 -13.92 -0.23
CA TYR A 89 -4.77 -13.65 0.96
C TYR A 89 -5.50 -14.12 2.22
N ARG A 90 -6.78 -13.74 2.40
CA ARG A 90 -7.61 -14.21 3.53
C ARG A 90 -7.76 -15.73 3.54
N GLY A 91 -7.90 -16.35 2.37
CA GLY A 91 -7.93 -17.80 2.26
C GLY A 91 -6.62 -18.46 2.72
N ALA A 92 -5.46 -17.88 2.37
CA ALA A 92 -4.16 -18.35 2.83
C ALA A 92 -3.96 -18.11 4.34
N ALA A 93 -4.43 -16.98 4.88
CA ALA A 93 -4.40 -16.69 6.31
C ALA A 93 -5.21 -17.73 7.12
N ALA A 94 -6.43 -18.05 6.68
CA ALA A 94 -7.24 -19.10 7.29
C ALA A 94 -6.59 -20.49 7.23
N GLN A 95 -5.87 -20.79 6.15
CA GLN A 95 -5.08 -22.03 6.05
C GLN A 95 -3.90 -22.02 7.04
N LEU A 96 -3.24 -20.87 7.23
CA LEU A 96 -2.16 -20.73 8.19
C LEU A 96 -2.63 -20.98 9.63
N GLU A 97 -3.80 -20.45 10.02
CA GLU A 97 -4.39 -20.63 11.36
C GLU A 97 -4.66 -22.10 11.72
N THR A 98 -4.87 -22.95 10.72
CA THR A 98 -5.15 -24.39 10.90
C THR A 98 -3.98 -25.29 10.47
N ALA A 99 -2.84 -24.70 10.13
CA ALA A 99 -1.71 -25.39 9.54
C ALA A 99 -1.07 -26.40 10.49
N HIS A 100 -0.75 -27.58 9.96
CA HIS A 100 0.12 -28.52 10.66
C HIS A 100 1.59 -28.11 10.57
N ARG A 101 2.42 -28.59 11.51
CA ARG A 101 3.84 -28.23 11.63
C ARG A 101 4.65 -28.40 10.34
N LEU A 102 4.30 -29.38 9.49
CA LEU A 102 4.98 -29.66 8.23
C LEU A 102 4.58 -28.70 7.10
N GLU A 103 3.36 -28.15 7.15
CA GLU A 103 2.80 -27.26 6.11
C GLU A 103 3.04 -25.79 6.44
N PHE A 104 3.26 -25.47 7.72
CA PHE A 104 3.43 -24.11 8.22
C PHE A 104 4.49 -23.28 7.46
N PRO A 105 5.71 -23.77 7.19
CA PRO A 105 6.71 -22.95 6.47
C PRO A 105 6.28 -22.59 5.03
N LEU A 106 5.61 -23.53 4.35
CA LEU A 106 5.12 -23.31 2.99
C LEU A 106 3.97 -22.30 2.98
N LEU A 107 3.07 -22.39 3.95
CA LEU A 107 1.95 -21.45 4.11
C LEU A 107 2.43 -20.04 4.49
N CYS A 108 3.44 -19.91 5.35
CA CYS A 108 4.09 -18.62 5.63
C CYS A 108 4.65 -17.98 4.36
N THR A 109 5.39 -18.76 3.57
CA THR A 109 5.98 -18.28 2.31
C THR A 109 4.91 -17.82 1.32
N ARG A 110 3.83 -18.60 1.20
CA ARG A 110 2.69 -18.26 0.33
C ARG A 110 1.98 -16.99 0.82
N LEU A 111 1.76 -16.84 2.12
CA LEU A 111 1.09 -15.69 2.71
C LEU A 111 1.91 -14.40 2.47
N LEU A 112 3.23 -14.45 2.70
CA LEU A 112 4.14 -13.33 2.44
C LEU A 112 4.19 -12.94 0.95
N ALA A 113 4.20 -13.92 0.04
CA ALA A 113 4.19 -13.65 -1.40
C ALA A 113 2.86 -13.01 -1.86
N LEU A 114 1.73 -13.50 -1.32
CA LEU A 114 0.42 -12.93 -1.59
C LEU A 114 0.29 -11.52 -1.01
N GLU A 115 0.82 -11.27 0.19
CA GLU A 115 0.83 -9.95 0.82
C GLU A 115 1.56 -8.91 -0.03
N ALA A 116 2.79 -9.23 -0.47
CA ALA A 116 3.57 -8.32 -1.29
C ALA A 116 2.83 -7.94 -2.58
N THR A 117 2.16 -8.92 -3.20
CA THR A 117 1.39 -8.72 -4.43
C THR A 117 0.09 -7.94 -4.15
N LEU A 118 -0.59 -8.25 -3.04
CA LEU A 118 -1.80 -7.54 -2.60
C LEU A 118 -1.51 -6.07 -2.31
N LEU A 119 -0.45 -5.77 -1.57
CA LEU A 119 -0.06 -4.39 -1.25
C LEU A 119 0.20 -3.59 -2.52
N ALA A 120 0.99 -4.15 -3.44
CA ALA A 120 1.29 -3.50 -4.72
C ALA A 120 0.02 -3.15 -5.52
N HIS A 121 -0.92 -4.09 -5.61
CA HIS A 121 -2.18 -3.85 -6.33
C HIS A 121 -3.17 -2.99 -5.56
N ALA A 122 -3.33 -3.19 -4.25
CA ALA A 122 -4.23 -2.39 -3.42
C ALA A 122 -3.93 -0.91 -3.53
N ALA A 123 -2.66 -0.59 -3.58
CA ALA A 123 -2.25 0.79 -3.49
C ALA A 123 -2.15 1.43 -4.90
N ARG A 124 -1.95 0.64 -5.97
CA ARG A 124 -2.33 1.02 -7.36
C ARG A 124 -3.84 1.26 -7.52
N ASP A 125 -4.65 0.39 -6.96
CA ASP A 125 -6.12 0.40 -7.11
C ASP A 125 -6.81 1.37 -6.11
N GLY A 126 -6.04 2.05 -5.25
CA GLY A 126 -6.55 2.97 -4.24
C GLY A 126 -7.39 2.31 -3.13
N LEU A 127 -7.27 0.99 -2.94
CA LEU A 127 -8.02 0.22 -1.95
C LEU A 127 -7.49 0.48 -0.53
N ASP A 128 -8.36 0.99 0.33
CA ASP A 128 -8.12 1.08 1.78
C ASP A 128 -8.21 -0.33 2.38
N LEU A 129 -7.05 -0.93 2.66
CA LEU A 129 -6.97 -2.28 3.22
C LEU A 129 -7.41 -2.35 4.68
N ASP A 130 -7.23 -1.28 5.46
CA ASP A 130 -7.59 -1.25 6.88
C ASP A 130 -9.11 -1.24 7.05
N ALA A 131 -9.82 -0.46 6.22
CA ALA A 131 -11.29 -0.50 6.14
C ALA A 131 -11.81 -1.89 5.70
N GLN A 132 -10.97 -2.69 5.03
CA GLN A 132 -11.27 -4.07 4.66
C GLN A 132 -10.78 -5.08 5.72
N GLY A 133 -10.33 -4.68 6.90
CA GLY A 133 -9.88 -5.62 7.94
C GLY A 133 -8.66 -6.45 7.53
N TYR A 134 -7.76 -5.87 6.72
CA TYR A 134 -6.46 -6.44 6.46
C TYR A 134 -5.63 -6.55 7.76
N ARG A 135 -4.79 -7.57 7.82
CA ARG A 135 -3.82 -7.81 8.87
C ARG A 135 -2.52 -8.20 8.20
N SER A 136 -1.36 -7.83 8.75
CA SER A 136 -0.08 -8.20 8.15
C SER A 136 0.25 -9.69 8.33
N ALA A 137 0.95 -10.26 7.36
CA ALA A 137 1.32 -11.66 7.32
C ALA A 137 2.28 -11.95 8.46
N GLN A 138 3.18 -11.01 8.76
CA GLN A 138 4.08 -11.12 9.91
C GLN A 138 3.31 -11.29 11.22
N ALA A 139 2.31 -10.45 11.48
CA ALA A 139 1.49 -10.56 12.69
C ALA A 139 0.73 -11.89 12.75
N LEU A 140 0.15 -12.33 11.62
CA LEU A 140 -0.54 -13.61 11.53
C LEU A 140 0.39 -14.81 11.76
N ILE A 141 1.61 -14.76 11.22
CA ILE A 141 2.63 -15.80 11.39
C ILE A 141 3.10 -15.85 12.84
N GLU A 142 3.36 -14.70 13.45
CA GLU A 142 3.76 -14.61 14.86
C GLU A 142 2.66 -15.10 15.79
N GLU A 143 1.42 -14.64 15.62
CA GLU A 143 0.27 -15.12 16.40
C GLU A 143 0.01 -16.60 16.23
N THR A 144 0.13 -17.11 15.00
CA THR A 144 -0.02 -18.53 14.76
C THR A 144 1.15 -19.28 15.38
N ARG A 145 2.38 -18.79 15.32
CA ARG A 145 3.54 -19.44 15.94
C ARG A 145 3.44 -19.46 17.47
N ASP A 146 3.01 -18.36 18.07
CA ASP A 146 2.84 -18.20 19.52
C ASP A 146 1.62 -18.98 20.01
N GLY A 147 0.56 -19.00 19.20
CA GLY A 147 -0.57 -19.92 19.35
C GLY A 147 -0.18 -21.38 19.13
N THR A 148 0.77 -21.69 18.26
CA THR A 148 1.23 -23.07 17.94
C THR A 148 2.36 -23.55 18.87
N HIS A 149 2.63 -22.82 19.97
CA HIS A 149 3.03 -23.52 21.19
C HIS A 149 1.95 -24.54 21.66
N LEU A 150 0.74 -24.54 21.06
CA LEU A 150 -0.26 -25.61 21.00
C LEU A 150 0.06 -26.58 19.83
N ARG A 151 0.33 -27.88 19.97
CA ARG A 151 0.07 -28.87 21.02
C ARG A 151 1.34 -29.72 21.20
N LEU A 152 2.17 -29.37 22.17
CA LEU A 152 3.09 -30.33 22.79
C LEU A 152 2.46 -30.77 24.12
N ILE A 153 1.38 -31.55 24.01
CA ILE A 153 0.91 -32.48 25.04
C ILE A 153 0.55 -33.77 24.30
#